data_AF-A0A917VLF7-F1
#
_entry.id   AF-A0A917VLF7-F1
#
_cell.length_a   1.000
_cell.length_b   1.000
_cell.length_c   1.000
_cell.angle_alpha   90.00
_cell.angle_beta   90.00
_cell.angle_gamma   90.00
#
_symmetry.space_group_name_H-M   'P 1'
#
loop_
_entity.id
_entity.type
_entity.pdbx_description
1 polymer ?
#
loop_
_entity_poly.entity_id
_entity_poly.type
_entity_poly.pdbx_seq_one_letter_code
_entity_poly.pdbx_strand_id
1 'polypeptide(L)'
;MDDDERQVWELSVELGPPEATGPGALDGEGIHPVALLLEESAQRVHGANRIPCFTAFGQVTALNEFAQRAWGEAYNQQDVPVECRLAVYVTDEELDDLTKAIVEDLGLSRNGFSAAANRKVIVGLRPISLEDPENSFYHHLVDQYESR
;
A
#
# COMPACT_ATOMS: atom_id res chain seq x y z
N MET A 1 -25.09 -7.06 -2.90
CA MET A 1 -25.39 -5.73 -2.35
C MET A 1 -25.26 -5.88 -0.86
N ASP A 2 -24.01 -5.94 -0.44
CA ASP A 2 -23.55 -5.60 0.92
C ASP A 2 -22.57 -4.43 0.72
N ASP A 3 -22.97 -3.46 -0.11
CA ASP A 3 -22.14 -2.31 -0.51
C ASP A 3 -21.88 -1.37 0.70
N ASP A 4 -22.55 -1.65 1.83
CA ASP A 4 -22.38 -0.99 3.13
C ASP A 4 -21.40 -1.74 4.07
N GLU A 5 -20.96 -2.95 3.72
CA GLU A 5 -20.02 -3.72 4.55
C GLU A 5 -18.60 -3.17 4.40
N ARG A 6 -18.04 -2.69 5.51
CA ARG A 6 -16.66 -2.18 5.55
C ARG A 6 -15.68 -3.31 5.83
N GLN A 7 -14.59 -3.31 5.08
CA GLN A 7 -13.52 -4.29 5.18
C GLN A 7 -12.15 -3.61 5.05
N VAL A 8 -11.11 -4.28 5.55
CA VAL A 8 -9.74 -3.79 5.39
C VAL A 8 -9.21 -4.23 4.03
N TRP A 9 -8.74 -3.26 3.26
CA TRP A 9 -8.04 -3.48 2.00
C TRP A 9 -6.62 -2.95 2.09
N GLU A 10 -5.69 -3.65 1.46
CA GLU A 10 -4.33 -3.17 1.24
C GLU A 10 -4.08 -2.99 -0.26
N LEU A 11 -3.69 -1.77 -0.61
CA LEU A 11 -3.11 -1.44 -1.91
C LEU A 11 -1.60 -1.40 -1.78
N SER A 12 -0.89 -2.01 -2.73
CA SER A 12 0.56 -1.97 -2.82
C SER A 12 1.03 -1.37 -4.13
N VAL A 13 2.15 -0.65 -4.09
CA VAL A 13 2.85 -0.09 -5.26
C VAL A 13 4.31 -0.50 -5.18
N GLU A 14 4.67 -1.54 -5.91
CA GLU A 14 6.06 -2.00 -6.04
C GLU A 14 6.84 -1.06 -6.96
N LEU A 15 7.99 -0.59 -6.49
CA LEU A 15 8.82 0.42 -7.14
C LEU A 15 10.09 -0.18 -7.77
N GLY A 16 10.23 -1.51 -7.74
CA GLY A 16 11.43 -2.21 -8.16
C GLY A 16 12.53 -2.21 -7.08
N PRO A 17 13.79 -2.51 -7.45
CA PRO A 17 14.89 -2.58 -6.49
C PRO A 17 15.10 -1.28 -5.70
N PRO A 18 15.60 -1.37 -4.45
CA PRO A 18 15.90 -0.21 -3.63
C PRO A 18 16.91 0.71 -4.32
N GLU A 19 16.77 2.01 -4.07
CA GLU A 19 17.69 3.01 -4.58
C GLU A 19 18.94 3.06 -3.71
N ALA A 20 20.09 3.41 -4.31
CA ALA A 20 21.35 3.54 -3.57
C ALA A 20 21.33 4.70 -2.56
N THR A 21 20.53 5.74 -2.82
CA THR A 21 20.36 6.93 -1.98
C THR A 21 18.99 7.54 -2.23
N GLY A 22 18.47 8.30 -1.27
CA GLY A 22 17.22 9.05 -1.42
C GLY A 22 16.02 8.30 -0.84
N PRO A 23 14.79 8.74 -1.13
CA PRO A 23 13.60 8.20 -0.46
C PRO A 23 13.33 6.72 -0.76
N GLY A 24 13.80 6.20 -1.90
CA GLY A 24 13.71 4.78 -2.26
C GLY A 24 14.81 3.90 -1.66
N ALA A 25 15.72 4.47 -0.85
CA ALA A 25 16.75 3.72 -0.14
C ALA A 25 16.19 3.10 1.14
N LEU A 26 16.68 1.91 1.51
CA LEU A 26 16.21 1.18 2.70
C LEU A 26 16.57 1.88 4.02
N ASP A 27 17.64 2.66 4.02
CA ASP A 27 18.14 3.45 5.15
C ASP A 27 17.78 4.94 5.02
N GLY A 28 16.90 5.29 4.09
CA GLY A 28 16.43 6.65 3.90
C GLY A 28 15.71 7.19 5.14
N GLU A 29 16.03 8.42 5.53
CA GLU A 29 15.27 9.13 6.57
C GLU A 29 13.98 9.71 5.97
N GLY A 30 12.83 9.40 6.58
CA GLY A 30 11.52 9.95 6.22
C GLY A 30 10.57 8.96 5.55
N ILE A 31 9.37 9.43 5.22
CA ILE A 31 8.33 8.62 4.56
C ILE A 31 8.51 8.73 3.04
N HIS A 32 8.45 7.61 2.34
CA HIS A 32 8.57 7.58 0.89
C HIS A 32 7.50 8.48 0.22
N PRO A 33 7.84 9.34 -0.76
CA PRO A 33 6.89 10.26 -1.40
C PRO A 33 5.65 9.59 -1.99
N VAL A 34 5.81 8.40 -2.57
CA VAL A 34 4.68 7.58 -3.05
C VAL A 34 3.77 7.17 -1.89
N ALA A 35 4.30 6.79 -0.72
CA ALA A 35 3.48 6.45 0.44
C ALA A 35 2.72 7.67 0.98
N LEU A 36 3.34 8.85 1.01
CA LEU A 36 2.67 10.11 1.35
C LEU A 36 1.52 10.41 0.39
N LEU A 37 1.77 10.29 -0.91
CA LEU A 37 0.76 10.50 -1.95
C LEU A 37 -0.42 9.55 -1.80
N LEU A 38 -0.18 8.27 -1.51
CA LEU A 38 -1.25 7.31 -1.23
C LEU A 38 -2.11 7.73 -0.01
N GLU A 39 -1.47 8.23 1.05
CA GLU A 39 -2.19 8.72 2.23
C GLU A 39 -3.04 9.96 1.88
N GLU A 40 -2.49 10.90 1.11
CA GLU A 40 -3.19 12.10 0.64
C GLU A 40 -4.41 11.74 -0.23
N SER A 41 -4.30 10.73 -1.10
CA SER A 41 -5.45 10.20 -1.85
C SER A 41 -6.56 9.72 -0.91
N ALA A 42 -6.23 8.92 0.10
CA ALA A 42 -7.19 8.41 1.09
C ALA A 42 -7.84 9.51 1.93
N GLN A 43 -7.09 10.58 2.24
CA GLN A 43 -7.59 11.72 2.99
C GLN A 43 -8.58 12.58 2.17
N ARG A 44 -8.44 12.60 0.83
CA ARG A 44 -9.19 13.50 -0.05
C ARG A 44 -10.55 12.96 -0.50
N VAL A 45 -10.65 11.66 -0.77
CA VAL A 45 -11.80 11.04 -1.48
C VAL A 45 -13.16 11.27 -0.80
N HIS A 46 -13.21 11.51 0.52
CA HIS A 46 -14.45 11.79 1.25
C HIS A 46 -14.46 13.08 2.08
N GLY A 47 -13.58 14.04 1.77
CA GLY A 47 -13.60 15.38 2.36
C GLY A 47 -13.56 15.37 3.90
N ALA A 48 -14.67 15.71 4.56
CA ALA A 48 -14.76 15.75 6.03
C ALA A 48 -14.75 14.35 6.70
N ASN A 49 -15.16 13.31 5.97
CA ASN A 49 -15.12 11.92 6.47
C ASN A 49 -13.84 11.27 5.94
N ARG A 50 -12.74 11.42 6.66
CA ARG A 50 -11.42 10.86 6.27
C ARG A 50 -11.51 9.33 6.07
N ILE A 51 -10.80 8.68 5.16
CA ILE A 51 -10.72 7.21 5.23
C ILE A 51 -9.70 6.82 6.34
N PRO A 52 -10.05 5.96 7.32
CA PRO A 52 -9.05 5.40 8.23
C PRO A 52 -7.98 4.68 7.42
N CYS A 53 -6.72 5.07 7.61
CA CYS A 53 -5.64 4.59 6.77
C CYS A 53 -4.32 4.43 7.54
N PHE A 54 -3.49 3.52 7.04
CA PHE A 54 -2.12 3.30 7.49
C PHE A 54 -1.22 3.11 6.28
N THR A 55 -0.09 3.82 6.24
CA THR A 55 0.89 3.71 5.16
C THR A 55 2.21 3.11 5.64
N ALA A 56 2.83 2.31 4.78
CA ALA A 56 4.12 1.70 5.05
C ALA A 56 4.99 1.69 3.80
N PHE A 57 6.31 1.69 3.99
CA PHE A 57 7.32 1.49 2.95
C PHE A 57 8.30 0.42 3.39
N GLY A 58 8.70 -0.46 2.48
CA GLY A 58 9.70 -1.48 2.78
C GLY A 58 9.87 -2.50 1.65
N GLN A 59 10.67 -3.53 1.91
CA GLN A 59 10.87 -4.62 0.96
C GLN A 59 9.62 -5.49 0.82
N VAL A 60 9.42 -6.05 -0.37
CA VAL A 60 8.41 -7.08 -0.63
C VAL A 60 8.84 -8.38 0.07
N THR A 61 8.46 -8.54 1.34
CA THR A 61 8.91 -9.66 2.19
C THR A 61 8.50 -11.03 1.65
N ALA A 62 7.36 -11.10 0.95
CA ALA A 62 6.86 -12.33 0.33
C ALA A 62 7.86 -12.99 -0.62
N LEU A 63 8.69 -12.21 -1.33
CA LEU A 63 9.70 -12.75 -2.24
C LEU A 63 10.83 -13.46 -1.48
N ASN A 64 11.31 -12.86 -0.40
CA ASN A 64 12.32 -13.48 0.47
C ASN A 64 11.77 -14.74 1.15
N GLU A 65 10.53 -14.66 1.63
CA GLU A 65 9.83 -15.76 2.25
C GLU A 65 9.61 -16.95 1.31
N PHE A 66 9.30 -16.68 0.05
CA PHE A 66 9.20 -17.69 -0.98
C PHE A 66 10.59 -18.29 -1.27
N ALA A 67 11.61 -17.46 -1.50
CA ALA A 67 12.96 -17.92 -1.81
C ALA A 67 13.53 -18.82 -0.71
N GLN A 68 13.36 -18.40 0.55
CA GLN A 68 13.81 -19.19 1.71
C GLN A 68 13.14 -20.57 1.77
N ARG A 69 11.86 -20.66 1.40
CA ARG A 69 11.10 -21.92 1.39
C ARG A 69 11.40 -22.79 0.17
N ALA A 70 11.60 -22.17 -1.00
CA ALA A 70 11.80 -22.86 -2.26
C ALA A 70 13.25 -23.34 -2.44
N TRP A 71 14.22 -22.54 -1.99
CA TRP A 71 15.65 -22.77 -2.25
C TRP A 71 16.51 -22.81 -0.99
N GLY A 72 15.95 -22.54 0.19
CA GLY A 72 16.69 -22.54 1.46
C GLY A 72 17.53 -21.29 1.71
N GLU A 73 17.47 -20.30 0.81
CA GLU A 73 18.20 -19.05 0.89
C GLU A 73 17.30 -17.87 0.49
N ALA A 74 17.51 -16.72 1.15
CA ALA A 74 16.85 -15.46 0.80
C ALA A 74 17.63 -14.70 -0.28
N TYR A 75 16.95 -13.81 -1.01
CA TYR A 75 17.62 -12.91 -1.95
C TYR A 75 18.50 -11.90 -1.21
N ASN A 76 19.51 -11.35 -1.89
CA ASN A 76 20.22 -10.20 -1.36
C ASN A 76 19.23 -9.04 -1.24
N GLN A 77 19.32 -8.28 -0.15
CA GLN A 77 18.39 -7.17 0.10
C GLN A 77 18.37 -6.12 -1.01
N GLN A 78 19.47 -5.93 -1.72
CA GLN A 78 19.56 -4.99 -2.85
C GLN A 78 18.84 -5.48 -4.11
N ASP A 79 18.54 -6.78 -4.19
CA ASP A 79 17.84 -7.40 -5.32
C ASP A 79 16.34 -7.54 -5.07
N VAL A 80 15.88 -7.35 -3.83
CA VAL A 80 14.47 -7.47 -3.44
C VAL A 80 13.77 -6.14 -3.68
N PRO A 81 12.71 -6.09 -4.49
CA PRO A 81 11.95 -4.88 -4.71
C PRO A 81 11.42 -4.25 -3.41
N VAL A 82 11.28 -2.93 -3.43
CA VAL A 82 10.59 -2.16 -2.40
C VAL A 82 9.19 -1.79 -2.86
N GLU A 83 8.27 -1.65 -1.92
CA GLU A 83 6.90 -1.25 -2.16
C GLU A 83 6.42 -0.22 -1.13
N CYS A 84 5.50 0.63 -1.58
CA CYS A 84 4.66 1.45 -0.71
C CYS A 84 3.32 0.72 -0.53
N ARG A 85 2.83 0.63 0.69
CA ARG A 85 1.55 -0.02 1.03
C ARG A 85 0.64 0.98 1.71
N LEU A 86 -0.65 0.91 1.38
CA LEU A 86 -1.74 1.67 1.98
C LEU A 86 -2.81 0.67 2.43
N ALA A 87 -2.99 0.52 3.73
CA ALA A 87 -4.11 -0.20 4.32
C ALA A 87 -5.24 0.77 4.66
N VAL A 88 -6.48 0.43 4.30
CA VAL A 88 -7.67 1.27 4.50
C VAL A 88 -8.84 0.43 5.00
N TYR A 89 -9.71 1.04 5.81
CA TYR A 89 -10.98 0.44 6.23
C TYR A 89 -12.16 1.13 5.52
N VAL A 90 -12.70 0.48 4.49
CA VAL A 90 -13.59 1.09 3.49
C VAL A 90 -14.69 0.15 3.04
N THR A 91 -15.78 0.72 2.52
CA THR A 91 -16.74 -0.03 1.70
C THR A 91 -16.21 -0.22 0.27
N ASP A 92 -16.87 -1.05 -0.53
CA ASP A 92 -16.50 -1.27 -1.93
C ASP A 92 -16.64 0.00 -2.79
N GLU A 93 -17.67 0.83 -2.54
CA GLU A 93 -17.85 2.12 -3.23
C GLU A 93 -16.69 3.09 -2.91
N GLU A 94 -16.33 3.20 -1.63
CA GLU A 94 -15.20 4.02 -1.19
C GLU A 94 -13.87 3.51 -1.77
N LEU A 95 -13.71 2.20 -1.91
CA LEU A 95 -12.53 1.59 -2.50
C LEU A 95 -12.41 1.90 -4.00
N ASP A 96 -13.52 1.85 -4.75
CA ASP A 96 -13.56 2.20 -6.17
C ASP A 96 -13.16 3.67 -6.38
N ASP A 97 -13.69 4.58 -5.57
CA ASP A 97 -13.35 6.00 -5.65
C ASP A 97 -11.92 6.29 -5.20
N LEU A 98 -11.43 5.61 -4.16
CA LEU A 98 -10.03 5.66 -3.76
C LEU A 98 -9.10 5.17 -4.86
N THR A 99 -9.43 4.07 -5.51
CA THR A 99 -8.62 3.50 -6.60
C THR A 99 -8.51 4.48 -7.77
N LYS A 100 -9.60 5.16 -8.15
CA LYS A 100 -9.57 6.21 -9.18
C LYS A 100 -8.67 7.37 -8.78
N ALA A 101 -8.77 7.83 -7.53
CA ALA A 101 -7.94 8.93 -7.02
C ALA A 101 -6.45 8.57 -7.00
N ILE A 102 -6.10 7.35 -6.58
CA ILE A 102 -4.72 6.85 -6.59
C ILE A 102 -4.17 6.76 -8.01
N VAL A 103 -4.96 6.27 -8.97
CA VAL A 103 -4.55 6.22 -10.39
C VAL A 103 -4.23 7.62 -10.91
N GLU A 104 -5.07 8.61 -10.58
CA GLU A 104 -4.86 10.01 -10.96
C GLU A 104 -3.60 10.58 -10.32
N ASP A 105 -3.46 10.45 -8.99
CA ASP A 105 -2.34 11.05 -8.25
C ASP A 105 -0.99 10.42 -8.63
N LEU A 106 -0.95 9.10 -8.84
CA LEU A 106 0.25 8.42 -9.32
C LEU A 106 0.58 8.76 -10.79
N GLY A 107 -0.36 9.36 -11.53
CA GLY A 107 -0.30 9.48 -12.98
C GLY A 107 -0.10 8.11 -13.63
N LEU A 108 -0.83 7.09 -13.14
CA LEU A 108 -0.65 5.71 -13.54
C LEU A 108 -1.27 5.47 -14.92
N SER A 109 -0.45 5.04 -15.86
CA SER A 109 -0.90 4.66 -17.20
C SER A 109 -1.22 3.17 -17.29
N ARG A 110 -1.99 2.78 -18.31
CA ARG A 110 -2.41 1.37 -18.53
C ARG A 110 -1.25 0.39 -18.72
N ASN A 111 -0.04 0.85 -19.02
CA ASN A 111 1.13 -0.01 -19.19
C ASN A 111 1.96 -0.17 -17.89
N GLY A 112 1.46 0.36 -16.77
CA GLY A 112 2.11 0.30 -15.46
C GLY A 112 3.13 1.41 -15.20
N PHE A 113 3.34 2.36 -16.11
CA PHE A 113 4.19 3.53 -15.82
C PHE A 113 3.46 4.53 -14.92
N SER A 114 4.09 4.91 -13.80
CA SER A 114 3.66 5.99 -12.90
C SER A 114 4.54 7.22 -13.12
N ALA A 115 3.88 8.36 -13.35
CA ALA A 115 4.58 9.64 -13.45
C ALA A 115 5.16 10.08 -12.10
N ALA A 116 4.45 9.85 -10.99
CA ALA A 116 4.89 10.21 -9.65
C ALA A 116 6.15 9.44 -9.21
N ALA A 117 6.22 8.15 -9.53
CA ALA A 117 7.41 7.32 -9.27
C ALA A 117 8.47 7.44 -10.38
N ASN A 118 8.13 8.06 -11.51
CA ASN A 118 8.95 8.16 -12.72
C ASN A 118 9.50 6.80 -13.19
N ARG A 119 8.70 5.73 -13.10
CA ARG A 119 9.06 4.37 -13.51
C ARG A 119 7.84 3.49 -13.72
N LYS A 120 8.09 2.28 -14.22
CA LYS A 120 7.09 1.21 -14.18
C LYS A 120 6.95 0.70 -12.74
N VAL A 121 5.71 0.52 -12.31
CA VAL A 121 5.34 0.00 -11.01
C VAL A 121 4.41 -1.20 -11.19
N ILE A 122 4.35 -2.05 -10.17
CA ILE A 122 3.33 -3.10 -10.07
C ILE A 122 2.36 -2.67 -8.97
N VAL A 123 1.07 -2.63 -9.29
CA VAL A 123 0.03 -2.28 -8.32
C VAL A 123 -0.72 -3.53 -7.92
N GLY A 124 -0.81 -3.76 -6.61
CA GLY A 124 -1.59 -4.83 -6.00
C GLY A 124 -2.77 -4.27 -5.23
N LEU A 125 -3.84 -5.05 -5.16
CA LEU A 125 -4.98 -4.79 -4.28
C LEU A 125 -5.43 -6.12 -3.68
N ARG A 126 -5.52 -6.19 -2.36
CA ARG A 126 -5.98 -7.40 -1.66
C ARG A 126 -6.79 -7.07 -0.41
N PRO A 127 -7.80 -7.89 -0.08
CA PRO A 127 -8.47 -7.78 1.20
C PRO A 127 -7.56 -8.32 2.32
N ILE A 128 -7.69 -7.77 3.52
CA ILE A 128 -7.06 -8.24 4.75
C ILE A 128 -8.17 -8.73 5.68
N SER A 129 -8.15 -10.02 6.00
CA SER A 129 -9.08 -10.59 6.98
C SER A 129 -8.71 -10.16 8.40
N LEU A 130 -9.63 -9.51 9.10
CA LEU A 130 -9.49 -9.17 10.51
C LEU A 130 -9.71 -10.36 11.46
N GLU A 131 -10.21 -11.47 10.92
CA GLU A 131 -10.38 -12.73 11.67
C GLU A 131 -9.05 -13.45 11.90
N ASP A 132 -8.04 -13.18 11.05
CA ASP A 132 -6.71 -13.75 11.16
C ASP A 132 -5.91 -13.06 12.30
N PRO A 133 -5.42 -13.81 13.31
CA PRO A 133 -4.69 -13.22 14.44
C PRO A 133 -3.44 -12.43 14.04
N GLU A 134 -2.79 -12.81 12.93
CA GLU A 134 -1.61 -12.12 12.39
C GLU A 134 -1.94 -10.69 11.92
N ASN A 135 -3.21 -10.43 11.59
CA ASN A 135 -3.70 -9.12 11.14
C ASN A 135 -4.25 -8.27 12.30
N SER A 136 -4.03 -8.69 13.55
CA SER A 136 -4.53 -7.98 14.75
C SER A 136 -4.15 -6.50 14.79
N PHE A 137 -3.00 -6.13 14.20
CA PHE A 137 -2.60 -4.74 14.04
C PHE A 137 -3.69 -3.91 13.38
N TYR A 138 -4.34 -4.38 12.31
CA TYR A 138 -5.28 -3.59 11.51
C TYR A 138 -6.62 -3.27 12.19
N HIS A 139 -6.91 -3.86 13.37
CA HIS A 139 -8.07 -3.45 14.18
C HIS A 139 -8.03 -1.96 14.56
N HIS A 140 -6.84 -1.35 14.63
CA HIS A 140 -6.73 0.09 14.87
C HIS A 140 -7.43 0.94 13.79
N LEU A 141 -7.59 0.44 12.56
CA LEU A 141 -8.33 1.15 11.50
C LEU A 141 -9.83 1.17 11.78
N VAL A 142 -10.35 0.10 12.39
CA VAL A 142 -11.74 0.01 12.87
C VAL A 142 -11.92 0.96 14.05
N ASP A 143 -11.01 0.94 15.03
CA ASP A 143 -11.05 1.86 16.17
C ASP A 143 -11.04 3.33 15.73
N GLN A 144 -10.24 3.68 14.73
CA GLN A 144 -10.19 5.03 14.13
C GLN A 144 -11.48 5.44 13.42
N TYR A 145 -12.25 4.47 12.92
CA TYR A 145 -13.55 4.72 12.32
C TYR A 145 -14.62 4.91 13.39
N GLU A 146 -14.64 4.05 14.41
CA GLU A 146 -15.65 4.05 15.48
C GLU A 146 -15.49 5.22 16.47
N SER A 147 -14.27 5.73 16.63
CA SER A 147 -13.97 6.85 17.54
C SER A 147 -14.32 8.24 16.97
N ARG A 148 -15.05 8.31 15.85
CA ARG A 148 -15.42 9.55 15.15
C ARG A 148 -16.71 10.18 15.62
#